data_AF-A0A354ZKQ0-F1
#
_entry.id   AF-A0A354ZKQ0-F1
#
_cell.length_a   1.000
_cell.length_b   1.000
_cell.length_c   1.000
_cell.angle_alpha   90.00
_cell.angle_beta   90.00
_cell.angle_gamma   90.00
#
_symmetry.space_group_name_H-M   'P 1'
#
loop_
_entity.id
_entity.type
_entity.pdbx_description
1 polymer ?
#
loop_
_entity_poly.entity_id
_entity_poly.type
_entity_poly.pdbx_seq_one_letter_code
_entity_poly.pdbx_strand_id
1 'polypeptide(L)'
;MADSARLKKMTVALPSSLVDKLRILARSKRVRSANAAVREAVERYIADLEREDFRRAMESAASDPEFLRDIETVEYDFRHADRESAEMIPRW
;
A
#
# COMPACT_ATOMS: atom_id res chain seq x y z
N MET A 1 11.80 -5.31 3.64
CA MET A 1 12.88 -4.52 4.28
C MET A 1 12.20 -3.36 4.99
N ALA A 2 11.92 -3.49 6.30
CA ALA A 2 11.29 -2.42 7.06
C ALA A 2 12.33 -1.30 7.20
N ASP A 3 12.17 -0.24 6.42
CA ASP A 3 12.89 1.00 6.62
C ASP A 3 12.74 1.35 8.10
N SER A 4 13.85 1.36 8.85
CA SER A 4 13.85 1.88 10.21
C SER A 4 13.77 3.40 10.09
N ALA A 5 12.59 3.85 9.66
CA ALA A 5 12.38 5.15 9.07
C ALA A 5 12.80 6.22 10.05
N ARG A 6 13.77 7.04 9.62
CA ARG A 6 14.31 8.14 10.40
C ARG A 6 13.15 9.07 10.77
N LEU A 7 12.76 9.07 12.05
CA LEU A 7 11.60 9.81 12.50
C LEU A 7 11.85 11.32 12.41
N LYS A 8 10.99 12.02 11.67
CA LYS A 8 10.98 13.49 11.62
C LYS A 8 9.84 14.01 12.48
N LYS A 9 10.15 14.93 13.39
CA LYS A 9 9.12 15.60 14.20
C LYS A 9 8.40 16.66 13.36
N MET A 10 7.08 16.73 13.53
CA MET A 10 6.21 17.70 12.89
C MET A 10 5.16 18.15 13.91
N THR A 11 4.87 19.45 13.93
CA THR A 11 3.80 20.03 14.76
C THR A 11 2.57 20.26 13.90
N VAL A 12 1.41 19.77 14.35
CA VAL A 12 0.13 19.94 13.66
C VAL A 12 -0.90 20.50 14.64
N ALA A 13 -1.82 21.32 14.13
CA ALA A 13 -2.98 21.76 14.88
C ALA A 13 -4.11 20.74 14.71
N LEU A 14 -4.60 20.20 15.82
CA LEU A 14 -5.76 19.30 15.85
C LEU A 14 -6.84 19.89 16.75
N PRO A 15 -8.13 19.65 16.44
CA PRO A 15 -9.22 19.98 17.36
C PRO A 15 -8.95 19.43 18.77
N SER A 16 -9.19 20.24 19.80
CA SER A 16 -8.96 19.87 21.20
C SER A 16 -9.68 18.57 21.57
N SER A 17 -10.91 18.39 21.10
CA SER A 17 -11.72 17.20 21.29
C SER A 17 -11.06 15.92 20.75
N LEU A 18 -10.30 15.99 19.66
CA LEU A 18 -9.55 14.85 19.12
C LEU A 18 -8.30 14.55 19.93
N VAL A 19 -7.59 15.60 20.37
CA VAL A 19 -6.41 15.44 21.25
C VAL A 19 -6.80 14.75 22.55
N ASP A 20 -7.93 15.13 23.14
CA ASP A 20 -8.43 14.53 24.38
C ASP A 20 -8.85 13.06 24.17
N LYS A 21 -9.53 12.75 23.06
CA LYS A 21 -9.85 11.37 22.68
C LYS A 21 -8.60 10.52 22.51
N LEU A 22 -7.57 11.03 21.82
CA LEU A 22 -6.29 10.32 21.63
C LEU A 22 -5.61 10.05 22.98
N ARG A 23 -5.64 11.01 23.91
CA ARG A 23 -5.10 10.84 25.27
C ARG A 23 -5.85 9.76 26.05
N ILE A 24 -7.19 9.74 25.98
CA ILE A 24 -8.01 8.72 26.61
C ILE A 24 -7.68 7.34 26.04
N LEU A 25 -7.60 7.21 24.71
CA LEU A 25 -7.26 5.95 24.04
C LEU A 25 -5.88 5.44 24.45
N ALA A 26 -4.89 6.32 24.54
CA ALA A 26 -3.55 5.96 25.00
C ALA A 26 -3.54 5.53 26.48
N ARG A 27 -4.26 6.25 27.36
CA ARG A 27 -4.40 5.89 28.78
C ARG A 27 -5.10 4.54 28.97
N SER A 28 -6.11 4.27 28.16
CA SER A 28 -6.84 2.99 28.15
C SER A 28 -6.05 1.83 27.53
N LYS A 29 -4.79 2.06 27.12
CA LYS A 29 -3.92 1.09 26.44
C LYS A 29 -4.50 0.48 25.15
N ARG A 30 -5.53 1.09 24.57
CA ARG A 30 -6.08 0.70 23.26
C ARG A 30 -5.14 1.07 22.12
N VAL A 31 -4.32 2.09 22.32
CA VAL A 31 -3.23 2.48 21.40
C VAL A 31 -1.94 2.64 22.20
N ARG A 32 -0.79 2.37 21.57
CA ARG A 32 0.52 2.42 22.22
C ARG A 32 0.88 3.83 22.74
N SER A 33 0.53 4.86 21.97
CA SER A 33 0.67 6.27 22.35
C SER A 33 -0.16 7.14 21.40
N ALA A 34 -0.38 8.41 21.77
CA ALA A 34 -1.03 9.37 20.88
C ALA A 34 -0.23 9.54 19.56
N ASN A 35 1.10 9.58 19.62
CA ASN A 35 1.94 9.69 18.43
C ASN A 35 1.85 8.45 17.54
N ALA A 36 1.76 7.25 18.13
CA ALA A 36 1.57 6.01 17.37
C ALA A 36 0.21 6.02 16.63
N ALA A 37 -0.85 6.46 17.31
CA ALA A 37 -2.17 6.58 16.70
C ALA A 37 -2.20 7.61 15.56
N VAL A 38 -1.56 8.78 15.74
CA VAL A 38 -1.43 9.78 14.68
C VAL A 38 -0.63 9.22 13.49
N ARG A 39 0.50 8.56 13.75
CA ARG A 39 1.31 7.93 12.71
C ARG A 39 0.49 6.93 11.89
N GLU A 40 -0.16 5.98 12.56
CA GLU A 40 -0.97 4.94 11.92
C GLU A 40 -2.12 5.53 11.09
N ALA A 41 -2.78 6.57 11.61
CA ALA A 41 -3.85 7.24 10.88
C ALA A 41 -3.34 7.94 9.61
N VAL A 42 -2.18 8.60 9.69
CA VAL A 42 -1.55 9.25 8.53
C VAL A 42 -1.09 8.23 7.49
N GLU A 43 -0.44 7.14 7.93
CA GLU A 43 -0.01 6.06 7.04
C GLU A 43 -1.19 5.43 6.30
N ARG A 44 -2.29 5.15 7.00
CA ARG A 44 -3.53 4.64 6.36
C ARG A 44 -4.11 5.62 5.36
N TYR A 45 -4.21 6.89 5.75
CA TYR A 45 -4.76 7.93 4.90
C TYR A 45 -3.97 8.08 3.59
N ILE A 46 -2.64 8.06 3.67
CA ILE A 46 -1.77 8.10 2.48
C ILE A 46 -1.96 6.85 1.63
N ALA A 47 -1.95 5.66 2.23
CA ALA A 47 -2.11 4.41 1.49
C ALA A 47 -3.47 4.33 0.76
N ASP A 48 -4.53 4.89 1.35
CA ASP A 48 -5.84 4.95 0.71
C ASP A 48 -5.86 5.93 -0.47
N LEU A 49 -5.15 7.05 -0.39
CA LEU A 49 -4.96 7.97 -1.52
C LEU A 49 -4.14 7.34 -2.65
N GLU A 50 -3.03 6.68 -2.32
CA GLU A 50 -2.20 5.98 -3.30
C GLU A 50 -2.98 4.87 -4.02
N ARG A 51 -3.82 4.12 -3.29
CA ARG A 51 -4.70 3.11 -3.88
C ARG A 51 -5.71 3.73 -4.82
N GLU A 52 -6.28 4.86 -4.45
CA GLU A 52 -7.24 5.58 -5.29
C GLU A 52 -6.59 6.10 -6.58
N ASP A 53 -5.39 6.66 -6.49
CA ASP A 53 -4.63 7.12 -7.64
C ASP A 53 -4.25 5.94 -8.56
N PHE A 54 -3.80 4.82 -7.97
CA PHE A 54 -3.52 3.60 -8.72
C PHE A 54 -4.76 3.07 -9.45
N ARG A 55 -5.91 3.05 -8.78
CA ARG A 55 -7.19 2.63 -9.37
C ARG A 55 -7.53 3.48 -10.60
N ARG A 56 -7.42 4.80 -10.50
CA ARG A 56 -7.68 5.71 -11.63
C ARG A 56 -6.71 5.52 -12.78
N ALA A 57 -5.43 5.30 -12.47
CA ALA A 57 -4.43 5.00 -13.48
C ALA A 57 -4.76 3.69 -14.22
N MET A 58 -5.16 2.65 -13.49
CA MET A 58 -5.60 1.37 -14.07
C MET A 58 -6.88 1.50 -14.89
N GLU A 59 -7.88 2.26 -14.43
CA GLU A 59 -9.10 2.55 -15.21
C GLU A 59 -8.78 3.25 -16.54
N SER A 60 -7.82 4.17 -16.52
CA SER A 60 -7.34 4.86 -17.72
C SER A 60 -6.61 3.90 -18.66
N ALA A 61 -5.70 3.08 -18.11
CA ALA A 61 -4.91 2.12 -18.86
C ALA A 61 -5.78 0.99 -19.46
N ALA A 62 -6.86 0.59 -18.79
CA ALA A 62 -7.82 -0.40 -19.32
C ALA A 62 -8.54 0.08 -20.59
N SER A 63 -8.57 1.40 -20.84
CA SER A 63 -9.11 1.98 -22.06
C SER A 63 -8.04 2.23 -23.13
N ASP A 64 -6.77 1.96 -22.83
CA ASP A 64 -5.63 2.15 -23.73
C ASP A 64 -5.32 0.87 -24.51
N PRO A 65 -5.52 0.85 -25.84
CA PRO A 65 -5.24 -0.34 -26.65
C PRO A 65 -3.77 -0.79 -26.65
N GLU A 66 -2.81 0.12 -26.50
CA GLU A 66 -1.38 -0.26 -26.46
C GLU A 66 -1.06 -1.00 -25.16
N PHE A 67 -1.58 -0.49 -24.05
CA PHE A 67 -1.44 -1.14 -22.74
C PHE A 67 -2.05 -2.55 -22.71
N LEU A 68 -3.22 -2.74 -23.33
CA LEU A 68 -3.85 -4.06 -23.44
C LEU A 68 -3.03 -5.05 -24.27
N ARG A 69 -2.43 -4.59 -25.39
CA ARG A 69 -1.55 -5.43 -26.20
C ARG A 69 -0.27 -5.82 -25.46
N ASP A 70 0.27 -4.92 -24.66
CA ASP A 70 1.43 -5.23 -23.81
C ASP A 70 1.08 -6.30 -22.77
N ILE A 71 -0.10 -6.22 -22.14
CA ILE A 71 -0.59 -7.26 -21.22
C ILE A 71 -0.71 -8.62 -21.94
N GLU A 72 -1.33 -8.66 -23.12
CA GLU A 72 -1.46 -9.91 -23.88
C GLU A 72 -0.11 -10.53 -24.24
N THR A 73 0.87 -9.70 -24.59
CA THR A 73 2.23 -10.13 -24.92
C THR A 73 2.92 -10.71 -23.69
N VAL A 74 2.83 -10.02 -22.54
CA VAL A 74 3.40 -10.49 -21.27
C VAL A 74 2.77 -11.82 -20.84
N GLU A 75 1.45 -11.94 -20.90
CA GLU A 75 0.72 -13.18 -20.60
C GLU A 75 1.16 -14.35 -21.52
N TYR A 76 1.38 -14.06 -22.80
CA TYR A 76 1.89 -15.05 -23.75
C TYR A 76 3.30 -15.53 -23.37
N ASP A 77 4.20 -14.61 -23.04
CA ASP A 77 5.59 -14.92 -22.69
C ASP A 77 5.68 -15.72 -21.37
N PHE A 78 4.93 -15.33 -20.34
CA PHE A 78 4.89 -16.06 -19.08
C PHE A 78 4.34 -17.47 -19.24
N ARG A 79 3.31 -17.67 -20.06
CA ARG A 79 2.77 -19.00 -20.35
C ARG A 79 3.81 -19.93 -20.97
N HIS A 80 4.69 -19.40 -21.81
CA HIS A 80 5.77 -20.18 -22.43
C HIS A 80 6.88 -20.49 -21.41
N ALA A 81 7.28 -19.50 -20.60
CA ALA A 81 8.27 -19.70 -19.55
C ALA A 81 7.84 -20.74 -18.49
N ASP A 82 6.56 -20.75 -18.11
CA ASP A 82 6.00 -21.73 -17.17
C ASP A 82 5.99 -23.15 -17.78
N ARG A 83 5.67 -23.28 -19.07
CA ARG A 83 5.73 -24.58 -19.77
C ARG A 83 7.16 -25.12 -19.82
N GLU A 84 8.13 -24.29 -20.20
CA GLU A 84 9.55 -24.69 -20.23
C GLU A 84 10.03 -25.08 -18.83
N SER A 85 9.66 -24.32 -17.81
CA SER A 85 9.99 -24.64 -16.41
C SER A 85 9.39 -25.97 -15.96
N ALA A 86 8.14 -26.26 -16.31
CA ALA A 86 7.48 -27.53 -15.98
C ALA A 86 8.11 -28.74 -16.70
N GLU A 87 8.65 -28.57 -17.90
CA GLU A 87 9.39 -29.60 -18.64
C GLU A 87 10.79 -29.85 -18.05
N MET A 88 11.35 -28.88 -17.32
CA MET A 88 12.68 -28.97 -16.69
C MET A 88 12.66 -29.51 -15.25
N ILE A 89 11.49 -29.62 -14.60
CA ILE A 89 11.39 -30.20 -13.23
C ILE A 89 11.48 -31.73 -13.33
N PRO A 90 12.54 -32.38 -12.80
CA PRO A 90 12.61 -33.83 -12.80
C PRO A 90 11.49 -34.37 -11.90
N ARG A 91 10.77 -35.40 -12.34
CA ARG A 91 9.82 -36.14 -11.49
C ARG A 91 10.60 -37.08 -10.57
N TRP A 92 10.50 -36.87 -9.27
CA TRP A 92 11.13 -37.71 -8.24
C TRP A 92 10.06 -38.65 -7.67
#